data_AF-A0AAN8IEP1-F1
#
_entry.id   AF-A0AAN8IEP1-F1
#
_cell.length_a   1.000
_cell.length_b   1.000
_cell.length_c   1.000
_cell.angle_alpha   90.00
_cell.angle_beta   90.00
_cell.angle_gamma   90.00
#
_symmetry.space_group_name_H-M   'P 1'
#
loop_
_entity.id
_entity.type
_entity.pdbx_description
1 polymer ?
#
loop_
_entity_poly.entity_id
_entity_poly.type
_entity_poly.pdbx_seq_one_letter_code
_entity_poly.pdbx_strand_id
1 'polypeptide(L)'
;ISCECDLRMVQYLLECNFPVYNTDMVLIALIRQELEPNPLYRVSTASLARPAPPPSSQPQTTPGAPNFRPMPSQQQPHRVKA
;
A
#
# COMPACT_ATOMS: atom_id res chain seq x y z
N ILE A 1 8.90 4.14 -20.41
CA ILE A 1 9.73 5.05 -19.56
C ILE A 1 8.80 5.71 -18.56
N SER A 2 9.09 5.66 -17.27
CA SER A 2 8.21 6.20 -16.21
C SER A 2 8.98 6.38 -14.89
N CYS A 3 8.28 6.72 -13.79
CA CYS A 3 8.85 6.91 -12.45
C CYS A 3 8.02 6.22 -11.35
N GLU A 4 8.49 6.23 -10.10
CA GLU A 4 7.81 5.55 -8.99
C GLU A 4 6.40 6.08 -8.72
N CYS A 5 6.16 7.38 -8.91
CA CYS A 5 4.85 8.02 -8.71
C CYS A 5 3.79 7.49 -9.68
N ASP A 6 4.21 7.05 -10.87
CA ASP A 6 3.35 6.62 -11.96
C ASP A 6 3.08 5.11 -11.94
N LEU A 7 3.71 4.35 -11.03
CA LEU A 7 3.67 2.88 -11.05
C LEU A 7 2.26 2.29 -11.03
N ARG A 8 1.32 2.97 -10.37
CA ARG A 8 -0.10 2.58 -10.36
C ARG A 8 -0.75 2.73 -11.73
N MET A 9 -0.39 3.77 -12.48
CA MET A 9 -0.88 4.01 -13.83
C MET A 9 -0.31 2.99 -14.82
N VAL A 10 0.96 2.61 -14.66
CA VAL A 10 1.66 1.69 -15.58
C VAL A 10 1.69 0.23 -15.10
N GLN A 11 0.93 -0.12 -14.06
CA GLN A 11 0.96 -1.45 -13.44
C GLN A 11 0.62 -2.56 -14.45
N TYR A 12 -0.30 -2.30 -15.39
CA TYR A 12 -0.68 -3.24 -16.44
C TYR A 12 0.51 -3.66 -17.32
N LEU A 13 1.51 -2.79 -17.52
CA LEU A 13 2.73 -3.13 -18.26
C LEU A 13 3.57 -4.15 -17.47
N LEU A 14 3.69 -3.95 -16.15
CA LEU A 14 4.42 -4.86 -15.27
C LEU A 14 3.76 -6.23 -15.20
N GLU A 15 2.44 -6.29 -15.12
CA GLU A 15 1.65 -7.54 -15.14
C GLU A 15 1.82 -8.32 -16.46
N CYS A 16 2.04 -7.61 -17.56
CA CYS A 16 2.40 -8.19 -18.86
C CYS A 16 3.91 -8.48 -19.04
N ASN A 17 4.72 -8.37 -17.97
CA ASN A 17 6.17 -8.53 -17.99
C ASN A 17 6.93 -7.54 -18.89
N PHE A 18 6.34 -6.38 -19.19
CA PHE A 18 7.07 -5.31 -19.86
C PHE A 18 7.93 -4.55 -18.83
N PRO A 19 9.24 -4.37 -19.11
CA PRO A 19 10.10 -3.63 -18.21
C PRO A 19 9.78 -2.13 -18.26
N VAL A 20 9.71 -1.51 -17.08
CA VAL A 20 9.54 -0.06 -16.94
C VAL A 20 10.88 0.52 -16.51
N TYR A 21 11.51 1.27 -17.41
CA TYR A 21 12.76 1.99 -17.15
C TYR A 21 12.50 3.45 -16.74
N ASN A 22 13.42 3.99 -15.95
CA ASN A 22 13.48 5.40 -15.57
C ASN A 22 14.06 6.25 -16.73
N THR A 23 14.11 7.56 -16.52
CA THR A 23 14.61 8.51 -17.52
C THR A 23 16.10 8.36 -17.79
N ASP A 24 16.88 7.87 -16.82
CA ASP A 24 18.34 7.75 -16.94
C ASP A 24 18.75 6.82 -18.08
N MET A 25 17.98 5.75 -18.35
CA MET A 25 18.19 4.88 -19.51
C MET A 25 18.29 5.71 -20.81
N VAL A 26 17.37 6.65 -21.01
CA VAL A 26 17.29 7.46 -22.23
C VAL A 26 18.42 8.48 -22.25
N LEU A 27 18.67 9.17 -21.13
CA LEU A 27 19.72 10.18 -21.03
C LEU A 27 21.11 9.59 -21.27
N ILE A 28 21.40 8.44 -20.66
CA ILE A 28 22.68 7.75 -20.83
C ILE A 28 22.81 7.18 -22.23
N ALA A 29 21.73 6.62 -22.80
CA ALA A 29 21.75 6.14 -24.17
C ALA A 29 22.03 7.26 -25.17
N LEU A 30 21.50 8.47 -24.94
CA LEU A 30 21.79 9.64 -25.74
C LEU A 30 23.26 10.08 -25.61
N ILE A 31 23.81 10.11 -24.40
CA ILE A 31 25.22 10.49 -24.18
C ILE A 31 26.16 9.48 -24.82
N ARG A 32 25.87 8.18 -24.67
CA ARG A 32 26.70 7.08 -25.17
C ARG A 32 26.46 6.74 -26.64
N GLN A 33 25.38 7.24 -27.24
CA GLN A 33 24.90 6.83 -28.55
C GLN A 33 24.69 5.31 -28.66
N GLU A 34 24.27 4.68 -27.57
CA GLU A 34 24.13 3.23 -27.45
C GLU A 34 23.00 2.89 -26.47
N LEU A 35 22.09 2.00 -26.86
CA LEU A 35 20.96 1.60 -26.02
C LEU A 35 21.28 0.30 -25.27
N GLU A 36 21.59 0.42 -23.98
CA GLU A 36 21.79 -0.74 -23.10
C GLU A 36 20.61 -0.90 -22.11
N PRO A 37 19.76 -1.94 -22.25
CA PRO A 37 18.61 -2.16 -21.38
C PRO A 37 19.02 -2.80 -20.04
N ASN A 38 19.82 -2.08 -19.25
CA ASN A 38 20.37 -2.56 -17.99
C ASN A 38 19.31 -2.56 -16.87
N PRO A 39 19.22 -3.61 -16.02
CA PRO A 39 18.34 -3.63 -14.85
C PRO A 39 18.50 -2.45 -13.90
N LEU A 40 19.67 -1.80 -13.86
CA LEU A 40 19.93 -0.65 -12.99
C LEU A 40 19.05 0.56 -13.30
N TYR A 41 18.53 0.66 -14.53
CA TYR A 41 17.61 1.73 -14.94
C TYR A 41 16.15 1.35 -14.70
N ARG A 42 15.84 0.17 -14.17
CA ARG A 42 14.44 -0.22 -13.92
C ARG A 42 13.90 0.53 -12.72
N VAL A 43 12.66 1.00 -12.84
CA VAL A 43 11.95 1.64 -11.72
C VAL A 43 11.68 0.58 -10.65
N SER A 44 11.95 0.91 -9.38
CA SER A 44 11.66 0.04 -8.25
C SER A 44 10.16 -0.13 -8.08
N THR A 45 9.67 -1.36 -7.96
CA THR A 45 8.25 -1.65 -7.73
C THR A 45 7.87 -1.73 -6.26
N ALA A 46 8.77 -1.35 -5.35
CA ALA A 46 8.57 -1.48 -3.90
C ALA A 46 7.31 -0.76 -3.40
N SER A 47 6.94 0.37 -3.99
CA SER A 47 5.74 1.14 -3.62
C SER A 47 4.42 0.46 -4.01
N LEU A 48 4.46 -0.55 -4.88
CA LEU A 48 3.29 -1.38 -5.21
C LEU A 48 3.08 -2.50 -4.18
N ALA A 49 4.08 -2.82 -3.36
CA ALA A 49 3.94 -3.81 -2.31
C ALA A 49 2.86 -3.36 -1.31
N ARG A 50 1.90 -4.25 -1.04
CA ARG A 50 0.88 -3.98 -0.03
C ARG A 50 1.56 -3.92 1.35
N PRO A 51 1.24 -2.94 2.20
CA PRO A 51 1.76 -2.93 3.57
C PRO A 51 1.42 -4.26 4.26
N ALA A 52 2.39 -4.84 4.96
CA ALA A 52 2.12 -6.01 5.79
C ALA A 52 1.02 -5.62 6.81
N PRO A 53 0.00 -6.47 7.03
CA PRO A 53 -0.98 -6.20 8.05
C PRO A 53 -0.26 -6.06 9.41
N PRO A 54 -0.68 -5.11 10.27
CA PRO A 54 -0.11 -5.01 11.60
C PRO A 54 -0.30 -6.34 12.34
N PRO A 55 0.63 -6.73 13.23
CA PRO A 55 0.47 -7.94 14.03
C PRO A 55 -0.87 -7.83 14.78
N SER A 56 -1.76 -8.79 14.52
CA SER A 56 -3.06 -8.85 15.17
C SER A 56 -2.84 -8.96 16.68
N SER A 57 -3.32 -7.96 17.41
CA SER A 57 -3.51 -8.07 18.86
C SER A 57 -4.69 -9.00 19.09
N GLN A 58 -4.52 -10.31 18.89
CA GLN A 58 -5.50 -11.29 19.34
C GLN A 58 -5.56 -11.22 20.87
N PRO A 59 -6.73 -10.95 21.48
CA PRO A 59 -6.92 -11.24 22.89
C PRO A 59 -6.83 -12.76 23.06
N GLN A 60 -5.89 -13.24 23.87
CA GLN A 60 -5.89 -14.62 24.34
C GLN A 60 -7.21 -14.88 25.06
N THR A 61 -8.13 -15.61 24.42
CA THR A 61 -9.28 -16.20 25.11
C THR A 61 -8.78 -17.39 25.92
N THR A 62 -8.46 -17.15 27.19
CA THR A 62 -8.36 -18.21 28.20
C THR A 62 -9.74 -18.86 28.39
N PRO A 63 -9.87 -20.20 28.33
CA PRO A 63 -11.14 -20.87 28.55
C PRO A 63 -11.45 -20.95 30.05
N GLY A 64 -12.36 -20.09 30.53
CA GLY A 64 -12.97 -20.28 31.85
C GLY A 64 -13.27 -18.97 32.60
N ALA A 65 -14.47 -18.42 32.40
CA ALA A 65 -15.31 -17.77 33.43
C ALA A 65 -16.50 -17.06 32.74
N PRO A 66 -17.74 -17.14 33.27
CA PRO A 66 -18.89 -16.44 32.72
C PRO A 66 -18.90 -15.01 33.26
N ASN A 67 -18.45 -14.04 32.45
CA ASN A 67 -18.54 -12.63 32.84
C ASN A 67 -19.76 -11.97 32.21
N PHE A 68 -20.72 -11.63 33.08
CA PHE A 68 -21.91 -10.85 32.81
C PHE A 68 -21.57 -9.55 32.07
N ARG A 69 -22.26 -9.29 30.97
CA ARG A 69 -22.17 -8.04 30.21
C ARG A 69 -23.27 -7.09 30.71
N PRO A 70 -22.96 -5.92 31.30
CA PRO A 70 -23.98 -4.87 31.44
C PRO A 70 -24.24 -4.26 30.06
N MET A 71 -25.49 -4.35 29.61
CA MET A 71 -26.02 -3.60 28.46
C MET A 71 -25.99 -2.09 28.76
N PRO A 72 -25.47 -1.22 27.87
CA PRO A 72 -25.81 0.19 27.90
C PRO A 72 -27.06 0.41 27.03
N SER A 73 -28.24 0.39 27.65
CA SER A 73 -29.47 0.86 26.99
C SER A 73 -29.60 2.37 27.14
N GLN A 74 -29.33 3.06 26.04
CA GLN A 74 -29.90 4.34 25.59
C GLN A 74 -31.15 4.82 26.36
N GLN A 75 -31.17 6.08 26.79
CA GLN A 75 -32.33 6.98 26.58
C GLN A 75 -31.93 8.46 26.74
N GLN A 76 -32.50 9.27 25.85
CA GLN A 76 -32.14 10.64 25.45
C GLN A 76 -33.08 11.66 26.16
N PRO A 77 -33.29 12.93 25.73
CA PRO A 77 -32.83 14.15 26.40
C PRO A 77 -33.93 15.10 26.96
N HIS A 78 -33.47 16.15 27.67
CA HIS A 78 -34.07 17.47 27.91
C HIS A 78 -35.36 17.61 28.74
N ARG A 79 -35.23 18.20 29.96
CA ARG A 79 -36.33 18.84 30.69
C ARG A 79 -36.19 20.36 30.62
N VAL A 80 -37.10 21.01 29.87
CA VAL A 80 -37.35 22.46 29.92
C VAL A 80 -38.02 22.78 31.26
N LYS A 81 -37.54 23.80 31.97
CA LYS A 81 -38.17 24.29 33.21
C LYS A 81 -38.76 25.66 32.92
N ALA A 82 -40.09 25.75 33.00
CA ALA A 82 -40.82 26.99 33.25
C ALA A 82 -40.75 27.30 34.75
#